data_AF-A0A4R3YJS4-F1
#
_entry.id   AF-A0A4R3YJS4-F1
#
_cell.length_a   1.000
_cell.length_b   1.000
_cell.length_c   1.000
_cell.angle_alpha   90.00
_cell.angle_beta   90.00
_cell.angle_gamma   90.00
#
_symmetry.space_group_name_H-M   'P 1'
#
loop_
_entity.id
_entity.type
_entity.pdbx_description
1 polymer ?
#
loop_
_entity_poly.entity_id
_entity_poly.type
_entity_poly.pdbx_seq_one_letter_code
_entity_poly.pdbx_strand_id
1 'polypeptide(L)'
;MKEFFNTYFNIKNMMDEKRKYRQQMARVKALPNDYQYVFKKIQEHMWSNVTGSGYDMMELQYDLLDLFEESVANGKPVLEVTGEDVAGFVDELLKNTKTYENKWKDKMNKDIHRKIGR
;
A
#
# COMPACT_ATOMS: atom_id res chain seq x y z
N MET A 1 26.37 8.65 -3.37
CA MET A 1 25.96 9.86 -4.11
C MET A 1 25.44 9.56 -5.52
N LYS A 2 26.15 8.78 -6.36
CA LYS A 2 25.66 8.38 -7.70
C LYS A 2 24.36 7.57 -7.68
N GLU A 3 24.19 6.62 -6.76
CA GLU A 3 22.91 5.87 -6.61
C GLU A 3 21.74 6.79 -6.28
N PHE A 4 21.95 7.80 -5.42
CA PHE A 4 20.89 8.75 -5.07
C PHE A 4 20.36 9.50 -6.31
N PHE A 5 21.24 10.02 -7.16
CA PHE A 5 20.81 10.68 -8.40
C PHE A 5 20.27 9.70 -9.45
N ASN A 6 20.82 8.48 -9.52
CA ASN A 6 20.36 7.47 -10.50
C ASN A 6 19.03 6.82 -10.10
N THR A 7 18.65 6.87 -8.83
CA THR A 7 17.35 6.39 -8.34
C THR A 7 16.30 7.51 -8.34
N TYR A 8 16.66 8.75 -7.99
CA TYR A 8 15.70 9.86 -7.85
C TYR A 8 15.58 10.80 -9.06
N PHE A 9 16.60 10.90 -9.92
CA PHE A 9 16.61 11.81 -11.09
C PHE A 9 16.78 11.09 -12.43
N ASN A 10 16.72 9.75 -12.43
CA ASN A 10 16.75 8.99 -13.68
C ASN A 10 15.36 9.02 -14.32
N ILE A 11 15.21 9.91 -15.30
CA ILE A 11 13.97 10.13 -16.06
C ILE A 11 13.45 8.82 -16.66
N LYS A 12 14.32 7.89 -17.06
CA LYS A 12 13.92 6.58 -17.60
C LYS A 12 13.19 5.75 -16.55
N ASN A 13 13.73 5.66 -15.33
CA ASN A 13 13.11 4.95 -14.22
C ASN A 13 11.75 5.57 -13.86
N MET A 14 11.67 6.90 -13.77
CA MET A 14 10.40 7.59 -13.50
C MET A 14 9.34 7.34 -14.59
N MET A 15 9.75 7.29 -15.86
CA MET A 15 8.85 6.96 -16.96
C MET A 15 8.37 5.51 -16.90
N ASP A 16 9.26 4.58 -16.56
CA ASP A 16 8.94 3.16 -16.41
C ASP A 16 7.99 2.93 -15.23
N GLU A 17 8.22 3.58 -14.08
CA GLU A 17 7.32 3.56 -12.92
C GLU A 17 5.95 4.14 -13.23
N LYS A 18 5.90 5.30 -13.90
CA LYS A 18 4.62 5.87 -14.35
C LYS A 18 3.91 4.95 -15.33
N ARG A 19 4.63 4.23 -16.20
CA ARG A 19 4.04 3.25 -17.11
C ARG A 19 3.46 2.06 -16.32
N LYS A 20 4.23 1.50 -15.38
CA LYS A 20 3.78 0.41 -14.50
C LYS A 20 2.53 0.84 -13.73
N TYR A 21 2.56 2.00 -13.08
CA TYR A 21 1.40 2.52 -12.35
C TYR A 21 0.15 2.66 -13.23
N ARG A 22 0.30 3.17 -14.46
CA ARG A 22 -0.83 3.25 -15.41
C ARG A 22 -1.38 1.86 -15.79
N GLN A 23 -0.53 0.87 -15.99
CA GLN A 23 -0.96 -0.51 -16.26
C GLN A 23 -1.73 -1.07 -15.07
N GLN A 24 -1.27 -0.83 -13.86
CA GLN A 24 -1.93 -1.26 -12.63
C GLN A 24 -3.30 -0.59 -12.46
N MET A 25 -3.40 0.71 -12.73
CA MET A 25 -4.70 1.39 -12.69
C MET A 25 -5.65 0.96 -13.82
N ALA A 26 -5.14 0.47 -14.94
CA ALA A 26 -5.97 -0.12 -15.99
C ALA A 26 -6.55 -1.48 -15.54
N ARG A 27 -5.75 -2.30 -14.84
CA ARG A 27 -6.19 -3.54 -14.20
C ARG A 27 -7.30 -3.29 -13.18
N VAL A 28 -7.12 -2.30 -12.29
CA VAL A 28 -8.18 -1.89 -11.35
C VAL A 28 -9.49 -1.59 -12.09
N LYS A 29 -9.45 -0.80 -13.18
CA LYS A 29 -10.64 -0.45 -13.97
C LYS A 29 -11.34 -1.64 -14.64
N ALA A 30 -10.64 -2.76 -14.81
CA ALA A 30 -11.21 -3.98 -15.36
C ALA A 30 -11.93 -4.84 -14.31
N LEU A 31 -11.74 -4.56 -13.01
CA LEU A 31 -12.45 -5.24 -11.93
C LEU A 31 -13.95 -4.89 -11.92
N PRO A 32 -14.80 -5.70 -11.27
CA PRO A 32 -16.18 -5.33 -10.96
C PRO A 32 -16.29 -4.02 -10.16
N ASN A 33 -17.43 -3.33 -10.25
CA ASN A 33 -17.60 -1.97 -9.71
C ASN A 33 -17.41 -1.87 -8.18
N ASP A 34 -17.85 -2.89 -7.45
CA ASP A 34 -17.68 -3.00 -6.00
C ASP A 34 -16.19 -3.12 -5.63
N TYR A 35 -15.46 -4.01 -6.31
CA TYR A 35 -14.01 -4.14 -6.16
C TYR A 35 -13.26 -2.84 -6.49
N GLN A 36 -13.63 -2.16 -7.58
CA GLN A 36 -13.06 -0.86 -7.94
C GLN A 36 -13.25 0.18 -6.83
N TYR A 37 -14.44 0.24 -6.26
CA TYR A 37 -14.78 1.19 -5.20
C TYR A 37 -13.97 0.92 -3.93
N VAL A 38 -13.95 -0.34 -3.47
CA VAL A 38 -13.20 -0.74 -2.27
C VAL A 38 -11.71 -0.51 -2.46
N PHE A 39 -11.15 -0.91 -3.61
CA PHE A 39 -9.74 -0.69 -3.91
C PHE A 39 -9.38 0.81 -3.81
N LYS A 40 -10.18 1.68 -4.42
CA LYS A 40 -9.96 3.14 -4.35
C LYS A 40 -10.02 3.66 -2.92
N LYS A 41 -10.98 3.21 -2.12
CA LYS A 41 -11.11 3.63 -0.72
C LYS A 41 -9.91 3.22 0.11
N ILE A 42 -9.42 1.99 -0.06
CA ILE A 42 -8.20 1.51 0.58
C ILE A 42 -7.00 2.33 0.11
N GLN A 43 -6.86 2.54 -1.20
CA GLN A 43 -5.78 3.32 -1.80
C GLN A 43 -5.74 4.77 -1.27
N GLU A 44 -6.89 5.44 -1.16
CA GLU A 44 -7.01 6.79 -0.58
C GLU A 44 -6.47 6.81 0.86
N HIS A 45 -6.88 5.86 1.70
CA HIS A 45 -6.43 5.74 3.08
C HIS A 45 -4.93 5.42 3.19
N MET A 46 -4.42 4.56 2.31
CA MET A 46 -3.00 4.27 2.24
C MET A 46 -2.20 5.54 1.94
N TRP A 47 -2.56 6.29 0.91
CA TRP A 47 -1.83 7.52 0.55
C TRP A 47 -1.92 8.62 1.62
N SER A 48 -2.99 8.68 2.42
CA SER A 48 -3.04 9.64 3.54
C SER A 48 -2.11 9.30 4.70
N ASN A 49 -1.69 8.04 4.82
CA ASN A 49 -0.89 7.54 5.96
C ASN A 49 0.57 7.20 5.59
N VAL A 50 0.95 7.37 4.32
CA VAL A 50 2.28 7.01 3.83
C VAL A 50 3.38 7.90 4.43
N THR A 51 4.54 7.30 4.71
CA THR A 51 5.77 8.05 5.02
C THR A 51 6.92 7.60 4.13
N GLY A 52 7.93 8.44 3.95
CA GLY A 52 9.10 8.12 3.12
C GLY A 52 8.82 8.26 1.62
N SER A 53 9.40 7.38 0.80
CA SER A 53 9.37 7.47 -0.67
C SER A 53 8.09 6.94 -1.31
N GLY A 54 7.27 6.17 -0.57
CA GLY A 54 6.02 5.60 -1.08
C GLY A 54 6.16 4.35 -1.95
N TYR A 55 7.37 3.87 -2.24
CA TYR A 55 7.58 2.62 -3.01
C TYR A 55 6.96 1.40 -2.33
N ASP A 56 7.21 1.22 -1.03
CA ASP A 56 6.60 0.16 -0.21
C ASP A 56 5.06 0.20 -0.31
N MET A 57 4.48 1.40 -0.42
CA MET A 57 3.03 1.61 -0.57
C MET A 57 2.52 1.20 -1.95
N MET A 58 3.31 1.42 -3.00
CA MET A 58 2.96 0.99 -4.35
C MET A 58 3.01 -0.52 -4.50
N GLU A 59 4.02 -1.17 -3.92
CA GLU A 59 4.12 -2.65 -3.91
C GLU A 59 2.91 -3.27 -3.21
N LEU A 60 2.55 -2.76 -2.03
CA LEU A 60 1.38 -3.24 -1.29
C LEU A 60 0.05 -3.03 -2.05
N GLN A 61 -0.07 -1.93 -2.82
CA GLN A 61 -1.23 -1.72 -3.70
C GLN A 61 -1.29 -2.74 -4.85
N TYR A 62 -0.15 -3.22 -5.34
CA TYR A 62 -0.10 -4.21 -6.39
C TYR A 62 -0.44 -5.59 -5.86
N ASP A 63 0.07 -5.95 -4.67
CA ASP A 63 -0.30 -7.20 -4.00
C ASP A 63 -1.80 -7.25 -3.68
N LEU A 64 -2.39 -6.13 -3.24
CA LEU A 64 -3.84 -6.01 -3.02
C LEU A 64 -4.64 -6.20 -4.31
N LEU A 65 -4.15 -5.65 -5.42
CA LEU A 65 -4.79 -5.80 -6.72
C LEU A 65 -4.72 -7.26 -7.21
N ASP A 66 -3.58 -7.93 -7.04
CA ASP A 66 -3.40 -9.33 -7.39
C ASP A 66 -4.38 -10.21 -6.58
N LEU A 67 -4.53 -9.95 -5.27
CA LEU A 67 -5.54 -10.61 -4.41
C LEU A 67 -6.98 -10.39 -4.91
N PHE A 68 -7.30 -9.17 -5.35
CA PHE A 68 -8.64 -8.83 -5.83
C PHE A 68 -8.94 -9.51 -7.18
N GLU A 69 -7.97 -9.56 -8.09
CA GLU A 69 -8.13 -10.28 -9.36
C GLU A 69 -8.33 -11.78 -9.15
N GLU A 70 -7.56 -12.41 -8.25
CA GLU A 70 -7.74 -13.80 -7.89
C GLU A 70 -9.13 -14.05 -7.28
N SER A 71 -9.58 -13.16 -6.41
CA SER A 71 -10.89 -13.27 -5.75
C SER A 71 -12.04 -13.14 -6.74
N VAL A 72 -11.93 -12.23 -7.72
CA VAL A 72 -12.88 -12.09 -8.82
C VAL A 72 -12.90 -13.35 -9.69
N ALA A 73 -11.73 -13.90 -10.02
CA ALA A 73 -11.64 -15.16 -10.79
C ALA A 73 -12.31 -16.33 -10.07
N ASN A 74 -12.31 -16.32 -8.74
CA ASN A 74 -12.99 -17.30 -7.90
C ASN A 74 -14.46 -16.95 -7.58
N GLY A 75 -15.00 -15.86 -8.14
CA GLY A 75 -16.40 -15.46 -7.96
C GLY A 75 -16.75 -14.96 -6.55
N LYS A 76 -15.75 -14.54 -5.76
CA LYS A 76 -15.96 -14.05 -4.40
C LYS A 76 -16.45 -12.59 -4.41
N PRO A 77 -17.45 -12.21 -3.60
CA PRO A 77 -17.76 -10.81 -3.34
C PRO A 77 -16.62 -10.12 -2.59
N VAL A 78 -16.42 -8.81 -2.82
CA VAL A 78 -15.27 -8.09 -2.23
C VAL A 78 -15.25 -8.12 -0.69
N LEU A 79 -16.42 -8.09 -0.04
CA LEU A 79 -16.53 -8.15 1.42
C LEU A 79 -16.26 -9.55 1.99
N GLU A 80 -16.31 -10.60 1.18
CA GLU A 80 -15.83 -11.93 1.59
C GLU A 80 -14.30 -11.96 1.67
N VAL A 81 -13.62 -11.13 0.87
CA VAL A 81 -12.16 -11.01 0.81
C VAL A 81 -11.64 -10.10 1.92
N THR A 82 -12.23 -8.92 2.06
CA THR A 82 -11.79 -7.91 3.03
C THR A 82 -12.41 -8.12 4.41
N GLY A 83 -13.50 -8.87 4.52
CA GLY A 83 -14.39 -8.80 5.66
C GLY A 83 -15.27 -7.54 5.64
N GLU A 84 -16.30 -7.54 6.51
CA GLU A 84 -17.15 -6.36 6.72
C GLU A 84 -16.39 -5.21 7.41
N ASP A 85 -15.43 -5.55 8.27
CA ASP A 85 -14.49 -4.58 8.85
C ASP A 85 -13.32 -4.32 7.90
N VAL A 86 -13.61 -3.58 6.82
CA VAL A 86 -12.61 -3.18 5.82
C VAL A 86 -11.49 -2.34 6.46
N ALA A 87 -11.78 -1.57 7.51
CA ALA A 87 -10.77 -0.79 8.21
C ALA A 87 -9.76 -1.71 8.93
N GLY A 88 -10.26 -2.71 9.67
CA GLY A 88 -9.41 -3.72 10.32
C GLY A 88 -8.56 -4.51 9.32
N PHE A 89 -9.09 -4.81 8.13
CA PHE A 89 -8.31 -5.40 7.04
C PHE A 89 -7.16 -4.49 6.60
N VAL A 90 -7.42 -3.19 6.42
CA VAL A 90 -6.38 -2.22 6.03
C VAL A 90 -5.34 -2.03 7.13
N ASP A 91 -5.74 -2.03 8.40
CA ASP A 91 -4.83 -1.94 9.54
C ASP A 91 -3.86 -3.13 9.56
N GLU A 92 -4.36 -4.36 9.36
CA GLU A 92 -3.52 -5.56 9.27
C GLU A 92 -2.63 -5.52 8.01
N LEU A 93 -3.15 -5.07 6.87
CA LEU A 93 -2.38 -4.88 5.64
C LEU A 93 -1.20 -3.90 5.85
N LEU A 94 -1.39 -2.84 6.62
CA LEU A 94 -0.40 -1.79 6.87
C LEU A 94 0.52 -2.05 8.06
N LYS A 95 0.27 -3.09 8.85
CA LYS A 95 0.94 -3.35 10.15
C LYS A 95 2.45 -3.36 10.12
N ASN A 96 3.05 -3.83 9.02
CA ASN A 96 4.51 -3.90 8.85
C ASN A 96 5.07 -2.88 7.85
N THR A 97 4.25 -1.89 7.46
CA THR A 97 4.59 -0.88 6.45
C THR A 97 5.01 0.43 7.11
N LYS A 98 5.81 1.26 6.42
CA LYS A 98 6.27 2.56 6.92
C LYS A 98 5.16 3.62 6.91
N THR A 99 4.25 3.55 7.87
CA THR A 99 3.20 4.56 8.10
C THR A 99 3.59 5.54 9.19
N TYR A 100 2.89 6.67 9.28
CA TYR A 100 3.07 7.62 10.39
C TYR A 100 2.83 6.95 11.74
N GLU A 101 1.81 6.11 11.80
CA GLU A 101 1.44 5.38 13.00
C GLU A 101 2.52 4.39 13.44
N ASN A 102 3.01 3.54 12.53
CA ASN A 102 4.05 2.56 12.85
C ASN A 102 5.36 3.25 13.25
N LYS A 103 5.72 4.34 12.57
CA LYS A 103 6.88 5.15 12.96
C LYS A 103 6.72 5.76 14.35
N TRP A 104 5.52 6.24 14.69
CA TRP A 104 5.23 6.75 16.02
C TRP A 104 5.29 5.64 17.09
N LYS A 105 4.67 4.48 16.84
CA LYS A 105 4.71 3.29 17.70
C LYS A 105 6.15 2.85 17.98
N ASP A 106 6.96 2.70 16.93
CA ASP A 106 8.37 2.35 17.03
C ASP A 106 9.17 3.36 17.87
N LYS A 107 8.94 4.65 17.62
CA LYS A 107 9.64 5.71 18.35
C LYS A 107 9.26 5.70 19.83
N MET A 108 7.97 5.61 20.14
CA MET A 108 7.47 5.56 21.51
C MET A 108 8.09 4.38 22.27
N ASN A 109 8.03 3.18 21.70
CA ASN A 109 8.60 1.98 22.30
C ASN A 109 10.10 2.14 22.55
N LYS A 110 10.86 2.60 21.55
CA LYS A 110 12.32 2.85 21.68
C LYS A 110 12.63 3.87 22.79
N ASP A 111 11.87 4.94 22.90
CA ASP A 111 12.10 5.98 23.89
C ASP A 111 11.82 5.47 25.33
N ILE A 112 10.77 4.66 25.52
CA ILE A 112 10.46 3.99 26.80
C ILE A 112 11.56 2.99 27.18
N HIS A 113 11.94 2.11 26.25
CA HIS A 113 13.00 1.11 26.46
C HIS A 113 14.32 1.77 26.89
N ARG A 114 14.71 2.84 26.20
CA ARG A 114 15.91 3.63 26.53
C ARG A 114 15.83 4.24 27.92
N LYS A 115 14.66 4.74 28.35
CA LYS A 115 14.48 5.39 29.65
C LYS A 115 14.46 4.41 30.81
N ILE A 116 13.87 3.23 30.61
CA ILE A 116 13.69 2.20 31.65
C ILE A 116 14.90 1.23 31.73
N GLY A 117 15.79 1.24 30.73
CA GLY A 117 17.00 0.42 30.73
C GLY A 117 16.74 -1.06 30.44
N ARG A 118 15.75 -1.34 29.59
CA ARG A 118 15.50 -2.68 29.02
C ARG A 118 15.77 -2.66 27.52
#